data_AF-A0A1L8MPY1-F1
#
_entry.id   AF-A0A1L8MPY1-F1
#
_cell.length_a   1.000
_cell.length_b   1.000
_cell.length_c   1.000
_cell.angle_alpha   90.00
_cell.angle_beta   90.00
_cell.angle_gamma   90.00
#
_symmetry.space_group_name_H-M   'P 1'
#
loop_
_entity.id
_entity.type
_entity.pdbx_description
1 polymer ?
#
loop_
_entity_poly.entity_id
_entity_poly.type
_entity_poly.pdbx_seq_one_letter_code
_entity_poly.pdbx_strand_id
1 'polypeptide(L)'
;MKLYKLPYYITKFIMTLSMSFLLLTHYNEFSHSDIASLVASQLINPFISINSQELSFLKLIMILGLSVSSFLTTYAFMAELSIGIKTMIRAHCNNHQRFQISIYRFITSWYLKEFILQVICIYSITLILFQDIEQILNLTFLLLTWFFVDSICYFLITYYISNNVLVLIAICLEILLRFILVKEIAILLFVIFLHLLLNVYWRYQFARN
;
A
#
# COMPACT_ATOMS: atom_id res chain seq x y z
N MET A 1 -18.94 0.09 -19.82
CA MET A 1 -17.99 0.94 -19.08
C MET A 1 -18.22 2.38 -19.53
N LYS A 2 -18.55 3.32 -18.63
CA LYS A 2 -18.91 4.70 -19.05
C LYS A 2 -17.66 5.44 -19.54
N LEU A 3 -17.65 5.86 -20.81
CA LEU A 3 -16.50 6.45 -21.53
C LEU A 3 -15.83 7.63 -20.82
N TYR A 4 -16.55 8.39 -19.98
CA TYR A 4 -15.99 9.51 -19.23
C TYR A 4 -14.95 9.12 -18.17
N LYS A 5 -14.88 7.84 -17.76
CA LYS A 5 -13.86 7.37 -16.81
C LYS A 5 -12.53 7.06 -17.50
N LEU A 6 -12.54 6.84 -18.81
CA LEU A 6 -11.35 6.55 -19.61
C LEU A 6 -10.26 7.64 -19.49
N PRO A 7 -10.54 8.94 -19.66
CA PRO A 7 -9.51 9.97 -19.55
C PRO A 7 -8.85 9.98 -18.17
N TYR A 8 -9.61 9.76 -17.10
CA TYR A 8 -9.07 9.68 -15.73
C TYR A 8 -8.06 8.52 -15.57
N TYR A 9 -8.36 7.34 -16.11
CA TYR A 9 -7.43 6.21 -16.03
C TYR A 9 -6.18 6.44 -16.87
N ILE A 10 -6.32 7.07 -18.05
CA ILE A 10 -5.19 7.42 -18.91
C ILE A 10 -4.28 8.44 -18.23
N THR A 11 -4.84 9.53 -17.69
CA THR A 11 -4.04 10.57 -17.01
C THR A 11 -3.35 10.01 -15.77
N LYS A 12 -4.05 9.18 -14.99
CA LYS A 12 -3.47 8.47 -13.85
C LYS A 12 -2.31 7.58 -14.27
N PHE A 13 -2.48 6.76 -15.31
CA PHE A 13 -1.41 5.90 -15.83
C PHE A 13 -0.19 6.71 -16.28
N ILE A 14 -0.40 7.78 -17.07
CA ILE A 14 0.69 8.65 -17.54
C ILE A 14 1.43 9.29 -16.36
N MET A 15 0.70 9.78 -15.36
CA MET A 15 1.28 10.42 -14.17
C MET A 15 2.07 9.43 -13.30
N THR A 16 1.50 8.24 -13.06
CA THR A 16 2.18 7.18 -12.31
C THR A 16 3.43 6.69 -13.04
N LEU A 17 3.35 6.50 -14.35
CA LEU A 17 4.48 6.08 -15.17
C LEU A 17 5.58 7.15 -15.19
N SER A 18 5.23 8.43 -15.36
CA SER A 18 6.21 9.51 -15.43
C SER A 18 6.92 9.74 -14.09
N MET A 19 6.19 9.74 -12.97
CA MET A 19 6.81 9.84 -11.65
C MET A 19 7.71 8.64 -11.36
N SER A 20 7.24 7.42 -11.65
CA SER A 20 8.04 6.20 -11.45
C SER A 20 9.31 6.23 -12.31
N PHE A 21 9.20 6.65 -13.58
CA PHE A 21 10.34 6.77 -14.49
C PHE A 21 11.35 7.77 -13.97
N LEU A 22 10.93 8.98 -13.61
CA LEU A 22 11.81 10.01 -13.08
C LEU A 22 12.51 9.58 -11.79
N LEU A 23 11.79 8.92 -10.87
CA LEU A 23 12.37 8.43 -9.61
C LEU A 23 13.38 7.30 -9.83
N LEU A 24 13.09 6.37 -10.75
CA LEU A 24 13.96 5.21 -11.03
C LEU A 24 15.15 5.54 -11.94
N THR A 25 15.11 6.62 -12.71
CA THR A 25 16.17 6.98 -13.68
C THR A 25 16.88 8.29 -13.33
N HIS A 26 16.17 9.40 -13.23
CA HIS A 26 16.77 10.73 -13.14
C HIS A 26 17.16 11.13 -11.72
N TYR A 27 16.32 10.79 -10.74
CA TYR A 27 16.61 10.97 -9.31
C TYR A 27 17.28 9.74 -8.69
N ASN A 28 17.73 8.80 -9.53
CA ASN A 28 18.53 7.70 -9.06
C ASN A 28 19.98 8.16 -8.82
N GLU A 29 20.21 8.74 -7.64
CA GLU A 29 21.53 9.18 -7.19
C GLU A 29 22.44 8.02 -6.76
N PHE A 30 21.93 6.79 -6.76
CA PHE A 30 22.65 5.59 -6.35
C PHE A 30 22.96 4.70 -7.55
N SER A 31 24.22 4.31 -7.71
CA SER A 31 24.57 3.11 -8.47
C SER A 31 24.18 1.87 -7.66
N HIS A 32 22.88 1.64 -7.49
CA HIS A 32 22.40 0.42 -6.85
C HIS A 32 22.77 -0.79 -7.72
N SER A 33 23.40 -1.79 -7.12
CA SER A 33 23.70 -3.06 -7.79
C SER A 33 22.42 -3.84 -8.11
N ASP A 34 21.37 -3.71 -7.29
CA ASP A 34 20.14 -4.50 -7.36
C ASP A 34 18.87 -3.68 -7.57
N ILE A 35 18.02 -4.09 -8.53
CA ILE A 35 16.74 -3.44 -8.87
C ILE A 35 15.79 -3.35 -7.67
N ALA A 36 15.69 -4.41 -6.86
CA ALA A 36 14.81 -4.40 -5.69
C ALA A 36 15.24 -3.32 -4.68
N SER A 37 16.54 -3.14 -4.49
CA SER A 37 17.06 -2.09 -3.61
C SER A 37 16.77 -0.69 -4.18
N LEU A 38 16.87 -0.51 -5.49
CA LEU A 38 16.51 0.72 -6.21
C LEU A 38 15.02 1.06 -6.07
N VAL A 39 14.14 0.08 -6.29
CA VAL A 39 12.70 0.28 -6.16
C VAL A 39 12.31 0.59 -4.72
N ALA A 40 12.88 -0.13 -3.75
CA ALA A 40 12.64 0.13 -2.35
C ALA A 40 13.15 1.52 -1.92
N SER A 41 14.29 1.94 -2.46
CA SER A 41 14.90 3.22 -2.10
C SER A 41 14.19 4.41 -2.74
N GLN A 42 13.79 4.29 -4.00
CA GLN A 42 13.25 5.40 -4.78
C GLN A 42 11.74 5.50 -4.74
N LEU A 43 11.00 4.41 -4.49
CA LEU A 43 9.53 4.41 -4.54
C LEU A 43 8.85 4.15 -3.19
N ILE A 44 9.55 3.51 -2.24
CA ILE A 44 8.97 3.12 -0.94
C ILE A 44 9.49 3.99 0.20
N ASN A 45 10.76 4.41 0.17
CA ASN A 45 11.37 5.16 1.27
C ASN A 45 11.38 6.68 1.01
N PRO A 46 10.53 7.47 1.69
CA PRO A 46 10.50 8.92 1.51
C PRO A 46 11.71 9.66 2.11
N PHE A 47 12.53 9.01 2.94
CA PHE A 47 13.55 9.67 3.78
C PHE A 47 15.00 9.23 3.51
N ILE A 48 15.31 8.58 2.38
CA ILE A 48 16.69 8.16 2.14
C ILE A 48 17.60 9.37 1.99
N SER A 49 18.51 9.50 2.95
CA SER A 49 19.78 10.20 2.82
C SER A 49 20.85 9.27 3.36
N ILE A 50 21.81 8.90 2.53
CA ILE A 50 23.02 8.19 2.98
C ILE A 50 24.15 9.18 2.77
N ASN A 51 24.85 9.48 3.87
CA ASN A 51 26.09 10.25 3.93
C ASN A 51 26.03 11.62 3.20
N SER A 52 25.66 12.66 3.94
CA SER A 52 25.89 14.08 3.59
C SER A 52 25.19 14.65 2.35
N GLN A 53 24.29 13.90 1.69
CA GLN A 53 23.44 14.47 0.64
C GLN A 53 22.24 15.22 1.21
N GLU A 54 22.00 16.42 0.68
CA GLU A 54 20.80 17.21 0.99
C GLU A 54 19.55 16.42 0.60
N LEU A 55 18.62 16.30 1.54
CA LEU A 55 17.32 15.67 1.31
C LEU A 55 16.61 16.42 0.18
N SER A 56 16.58 15.85 -1.02
CA SER A 56 15.93 16.49 -2.16
C SER A 56 14.42 16.59 -1.89
N PHE A 57 13.96 17.78 -1.53
CA PHE A 57 12.56 18.06 -1.23
C PHE A 57 11.64 17.66 -2.40
N LEU A 58 12.14 17.80 -3.63
CA LEU A 58 11.43 17.40 -4.84
C LEU A 58 11.23 15.88 -4.91
N LYS A 59 12.26 15.09 -4.57
CA LYS A 59 12.16 13.62 -4.49
C LYS A 59 11.12 13.20 -3.45
N LEU A 60 11.14 13.81 -2.26
CA LEU A 60 10.15 13.53 -1.21
C LEU A 60 8.72 13.81 -1.69
N ILE A 61 8.50 14.98 -2.32
CA ILE A 61 7.20 15.31 -2.92
C ILE A 61 6.80 14.29 -3.98
N MET A 62 7.73 13.84 -4.83
CA MET A 62 7.43 12.87 -5.88
C MET A 62 7.09 11.49 -5.32
N ILE A 63 7.77 11.03 -4.26
CA ILE A 63 7.45 9.76 -3.61
C ILE A 63 6.07 9.81 -2.95
N LEU A 64 5.80 10.88 -2.19
CA LEU A 64 4.49 11.07 -1.56
C LEU A 64 3.40 11.25 -2.63
N GLY A 65 3.67 12.06 -3.65
CA GLY A 65 2.77 12.29 -4.78
C GLY A 65 2.47 11.02 -5.56
N LEU A 66 3.48 10.17 -5.79
CA LEU A 66 3.32 8.86 -6.42
C LEU A 66 2.42 7.97 -5.57
N SER A 67 2.66 7.88 -4.26
CA SER A 67 1.85 7.05 -3.35
C SER A 67 0.39 7.50 -3.32
N VAL A 68 0.12 8.81 -3.22
CA VAL A 68 -1.25 9.34 -3.17
C VAL A 68 -1.95 9.23 -4.52
N SER A 69 -1.31 9.62 -5.62
CA SER A 69 -1.92 9.58 -6.95
C SER A 69 -2.24 8.15 -7.39
N SER A 70 -1.34 7.21 -7.09
CA SER A 70 -1.46 5.81 -7.50
C SER A 70 -2.57 5.09 -6.73
N PHE A 71 -2.86 5.47 -5.49
CA PHE A 71 -3.87 4.81 -4.64
C PHE A 71 -5.06 5.71 -4.24
N LEU A 72 -5.25 6.84 -4.94
CA LEU A 72 -6.26 7.84 -4.59
C LEU A 72 -7.67 7.28 -4.44
N THR A 73 -8.11 6.35 -5.31
CA THR A 73 -9.48 5.82 -5.22
C THR A 73 -9.63 4.89 -4.04
N THR A 74 -8.60 4.11 -3.72
CA THR A 74 -8.56 3.29 -2.50
C THR A 74 -8.64 4.17 -1.25
N TYR A 75 -7.85 5.24 -1.18
CA TYR A 75 -7.82 6.13 -0.02
C TYR A 75 -9.12 6.91 0.16
N ALA A 76 -9.68 7.43 -0.92
CA ALA A 76 -11.00 8.07 -0.88
C ALA A 76 -12.08 7.09 -0.41
N PHE A 77 -12.10 5.87 -0.95
CA PHE A 77 -13.05 4.84 -0.54
C PHE A 77 -12.90 4.46 0.93
N MET A 78 -11.68 4.27 1.42
CA MET A 78 -11.42 3.97 2.83
C MET A 78 -11.88 5.09 3.77
N ALA A 79 -11.62 6.34 3.39
CA ALA A 79 -12.05 7.52 4.17
C ALA A 79 -13.58 7.68 4.14
N GLU A 80 -14.23 7.39 3.00
CA GLU A 80 -15.68 7.44 2.84
C GLU A 80 -16.41 6.21 3.42
N LEU A 81 -15.67 5.18 3.83
CA LEU A 81 -16.22 3.98 4.46
C LEU A 81 -16.74 4.33 5.85
N SER A 82 -17.89 4.99 5.84
CA SER A 82 -18.54 5.59 6.99
C SER A 82 -19.03 4.53 7.95
N ILE A 83 -19.31 4.95 9.19
CA ILE A 83 -20.00 4.11 10.16
C ILE A 83 -21.27 3.51 9.55
N GLY A 84 -22.01 4.26 8.74
CA GLY A 84 -23.25 3.80 8.08
C GLY A 84 -23.04 2.63 7.11
N ILE A 85 -21.98 2.66 6.29
CA ILE A 85 -21.66 1.54 5.39
C ILE A 85 -21.23 0.33 6.22
N LYS A 86 -20.42 0.53 7.27
CA LYS A 86 -20.01 -0.55 8.18
C LYS A 86 -21.20 -1.17 8.90
N THR A 87 -22.15 -0.38 9.39
CA THR A 87 -23.36 -0.89 10.06
C THR A 87 -24.27 -1.63 9.09
N MET A 88 -24.42 -1.15 7.85
CA MET A 88 -25.15 -1.86 6.81
C MET A 88 -24.51 -3.22 6.50
N ILE A 89 -23.19 -3.27 6.25
CA ILE A 89 -22.49 -4.55 6.02
C ILE A 89 -22.64 -5.47 7.23
N ARG A 90 -22.54 -4.93 8.46
CA ARG A 90 -22.71 -5.69 9.69
C ARG A 90 -24.11 -6.29 9.81
N ALA A 91 -25.16 -5.56 9.45
CA ALA A 91 -26.54 -6.03 9.47
C ALA A 91 -26.78 -7.22 8.52
N HIS A 92 -26.01 -7.30 7.42
CA HIS A 92 -26.07 -8.41 6.47
C HIS A 92 -25.08 -9.56 6.78
N CYS A 93 -24.33 -9.48 7.89
CA CYS A 93 -23.35 -10.50 8.28
C CYS A 93 -23.82 -11.28 9.51
N ASN A 94 -23.97 -12.60 9.35
CA ASN A 94 -24.40 -13.49 10.44
C ASN A 94 -23.40 -13.60 11.61
N ASN A 95 -22.13 -13.26 11.38
CA ASN A 95 -21.08 -13.29 12.40
C ASN A 95 -20.02 -12.23 12.07
N HIS A 96 -19.35 -11.75 13.11
CA HIS A 96 -18.29 -10.77 13.09
C HIS A 96 -17.09 -11.14 12.20
N GLN A 97 -16.80 -12.43 12.04
CA GLN A 97 -15.76 -12.89 11.09
C GLN A 97 -16.15 -12.61 9.62
N ARG A 98 -17.43 -12.86 9.26
CA ARG A 98 -17.91 -12.56 7.90
C ARG A 98 -17.90 -11.06 7.63
N PHE A 99 -18.19 -10.25 8.65
CA PHE A 99 -18.07 -8.80 8.58
C PHE A 99 -16.62 -8.34 8.30
N GLN A 100 -15.64 -8.89 9.04
CA GLN A 100 -14.22 -8.61 8.82
C GLN A 100 -13.76 -8.99 7.41
N ILE A 101 -14.12 -10.19 6.94
CA ILE A 101 -13.78 -10.68 5.59
C ILE A 101 -14.42 -9.79 4.51
N SER A 102 -15.67 -9.38 4.69
CA SER A 102 -16.35 -8.49 3.74
C SER A 102 -15.67 -7.14 3.63
N ILE A 103 -15.34 -6.49 4.77
CA ILE A 103 -14.59 -5.23 4.77
C ILE A 103 -13.24 -5.39 4.07
N TYR A 104 -12.47 -6.42 4.46
CA TYR A 104 -11.17 -6.72 3.87
C TYR A 104 -11.27 -6.88 2.35
N ARG A 105 -12.24 -7.66 1.87
CA ARG A 105 -12.48 -7.91 0.44
C ARG A 105 -12.82 -6.64 -0.32
N PHE A 106 -13.61 -5.73 0.25
CA PHE A 106 -13.94 -4.47 -0.40
C PHE A 106 -12.70 -3.58 -0.59
N ILE A 107 -11.91 -3.39 0.46
CA ILE A 107 -10.70 -2.56 0.41
C ILE A 107 -9.67 -3.16 -0.55
N THR A 108 -9.36 -4.43 -0.39
CA THR A 108 -8.35 -5.12 -1.20
C THR A 108 -8.73 -5.20 -2.68
N SER A 109 -10.02 -5.28 -3.01
CA SER A 109 -10.47 -5.27 -4.41
C SER A 109 -10.18 -3.94 -5.13
N TRP A 110 -10.30 -2.81 -4.44
CA TRP A 110 -9.93 -1.50 -4.98
C TRP A 110 -8.41 -1.34 -5.03
N TYR A 111 -7.74 -1.64 -3.92
CA TYR A 111 -6.30 -1.56 -3.81
C TYR A 111 -5.59 -2.41 -4.86
N LEU A 112 -6.00 -3.67 -5.06
CA LEU A 112 -5.40 -4.59 -6.03
C LEU A 112 -5.42 -4.03 -7.46
N LYS A 113 -6.51 -3.36 -7.87
CA LYS A 113 -6.60 -2.79 -9.23
C LYS A 113 -5.59 -1.66 -9.43
N GLU A 114 -5.47 -0.79 -8.44
CA GLU A 114 -4.50 0.32 -8.46
C GLU A 114 -3.06 -0.19 -8.32
N PHE A 115 -2.85 -1.24 -7.51
CA PHE A 115 -1.55 -1.86 -7.31
C PHE A 115 -1.05 -2.56 -8.58
N ILE A 116 -1.91 -3.27 -9.30
CA ILE A 116 -1.54 -3.88 -10.59
C ILE A 116 -1.08 -2.82 -11.58
N LEU A 117 -1.73 -1.65 -11.62
CA LEU A 117 -1.30 -0.53 -12.47
C LEU A 117 0.12 -0.07 -12.10
N GLN A 118 0.37 0.14 -10.81
CA GLN A 118 1.69 0.52 -10.29
C GLN A 118 2.74 -0.52 -10.66
N VAL A 119 2.43 -1.81 -10.49
CA VAL A 119 3.31 -2.93 -10.81
C VAL A 119 3.66 -2.95 -12.30
N ILE A 120 2.68 -2.75 -13.19
CA ILE A 120 2.91 -2.66 -14.64
C ILE A 120 3.86 -1.51 -14.96
N CYS A 121 3.67 -0.34 -14.36
CA CYS A 121 4.57 0.81 -14.55
C CYS A 121 6.00 0.52 -14.06
N ILE A 122 6.15 -0.12 -12.89
CA ILE A 122 7.48 -0.47 -12.37
C ILE A 122 8.16 -1.46 -13.31
N TYR A 123 7.49 -2.55 -13.69
CA TYR A 123 8.08 -3.56 -14.59
C TYR A 123 8.42 -3.01 -15.97
N SER A 124 7.58 -2.15 -16.55
CA SER A 124 7.86 -1.59 -17.87
C SER A 124 9.13 -0.74 -17.88
N ILE A 125 9.45 -0.09 -16.76
CA ILE A 125 10.69 0.70 -16.60
C ILE A 125 11.86 -0.24 -16.28
N THR A 126 11.72 -1.14 -15.31
CA THR A 126 12.84 -1.96 -14.83
C THR A 126 13.31 -2.99 -15.86
N LEU A 127 12.41 -3.54 -16.68
CA LEU A 127 12.77 -4.46 -17.77
C LEU A 127 13.62 -3.79 -18.87
N ILE A 128 13.48 -2.48 -19.05
CA ILE A 128 14.32 -1.72 -19.99
C ILE A 128 15.71 -1.52 -19.41
N LEU A 129 15.79 -1.31 -18.10
CA LEU A 129 17.05 -0.99 -17.41
C LEU A 129 17.91 -2.23 -17.13
N PHE A 130 17.29 -3.38 -16.87
CA PHE A 130 17.99 -4.60 -16.45
C PHE A 130 17.27 -5.86 -16.94
N GLN A 131 18.03 -6.88 -17.35
CA GLN A 131 17.49 -8.10 -17.97
C GLN A 131 17.81 -9.39 -17.18
N ASP A 132 18.30 -9.27 -15.94
CA ASP A 132 18.65 -10.43 -15.12
C ASP A 132 17.40 -11.03 -14.42
N ILE A 133 17.22 -12.35 -14.58
CA ILE A 133 16.11 -13.12 -14.01
C ILE A 133 16.14 -13.08 -12.48
N GLU A 134 17.32 -13.14 -11.86
CA GLU A 134 17.44 -13.10 -10.40
C GLU A 134 16.93 -11.77 -9.84
N GLN A 135 17.26 -10.67 -10.52
CA GLN A 135 16.80 -9.33 -10.13
C GLN A 135 15.29 -9.16 -10.32
N ILE A 136 14.70 -9.77 -11.35
CA ILE A 136 13.24 -9.81 -11.55
C ILE A 136 12.58 -10.57 -10.40
N LEU A 137 13.12 -11.72 -9.98
CA LEU A 137 12.58 -12.47 -8.85
C LEU A 137 12.65 -11.65 -7.56
N ASN A 138 13.77 -11.02 -7.26
CA ASN A 138 13.91 -10.16 -6.08
C ASN A 138 12.91 -8.99 -6.10
N LEU A 139 12.67 -8.40 -7.27
CA LEU A 139 11.65 -7.36 -7.44
C LEU A 139 10.23 -7.90 -7.21
N THR A 140 9.89 -9.08 -7.73
CA THR A 140 8.57 -9.71 -7.49
C THR A 140 8.33 -9.91 -5.99
N PHE A 141 9.34 -10.37 -5.24
CA PHE A 141 9.25 -10.59 -3.81
C PHE A 141 9.05 -9.28 -3.04
N LEU A 142 9.77 -8.21 -3.41
CA LEU A 142 9.56 -6.88 -2.84
C LEU A 142 8.14 -6.37 -3.08
N LEU A 143 7.64 -6.48 -4.31
CA LEU A 143 6.29 -6.02 -4.67
C LEU A 143 5.19 -6.81 -3.93
N LEU A 144 5.38 -8.12 -3.77
CA LEU A 144 4.47 -8.95 -2.95
C LEU A 144 4.50 -8.52 -1.48
N THR A 145 5.69 -8.31 -0.93
CA THR A 145 5.88 -7.86 0.45
C THR A 145 5.19 -6.52 0.69
N TRP A 146 5.38 -5.57 -0.23
CA TRP A 146 4.69 -4.28 -0.20
C TRP A 146 3.17 -4.46 -0.25
N PHE A 147 2.64 -5.26 -1.18
CA PHE A 147 1.20 -5.51 -1.28
C PHE A 147 0.60 -6.03 0.04
N PHE A 148 1.29 -6.96 0.71
CA PHE A 148 0.82 -7.51 1.98
C PHE A 148 0.85 -6.48 3.11
N VAL A 149 1.94 -5.72 3.24
CA VAL A 149 2.06 -4.65 4.24
C VAL A 149 0.90 -3.67 4.12
N ASP A 150 0.68 -3.12 2.93
CA ASP A 150 -0.40 -2.17 2.66
C ASP A 150 -1.77 -2.80 2.95
N SER A 151 -2.03 -4.04 2.48
CA SER A 151 -3.30 -4.73 2.68
C SER A 151 -3.64 -4.93 4.16
N ILE A 152 -2.64 -5.28 4.96
CA ILE A 152 -2.76 -5.43 6.42
C ILE A 152 -3.04 -4.08 7.06
N CYS A 153 -2.24 -3.06 6.75
CA CYS A 153 -2.39 -1.73 7.33
C CYS A 153 -3.76 -1.15 6.99
N TYR A 154 -4.21 -1.24 5.74
CA TYR A 154 -5.51 -0.74 5.32
C TYR A 154 -6.65 -1.49 5.99
N PHE A 155 -6.54 -2.81 6.17
CA PHE A 155 -7.51 -3.55 6.97
C PHE A 155 -7.61 -3.01 8.39
N LEU A 156 -6.48 -2.84 9.09
CA LEU A 156 -6.45 -2.34 10.46
C LEU A 156 -7.03 -0.92 10.56
N ILE A 157 -6.61 -0.03 9.66
CA ILE A 157 -7.11 1.35 9.59
C ILE A 157 -8.63 1.36 9.41
N THR A 158 -9.14 0.70 8.39
CA THR A 158 -10.58 0.73 8.11
C THR A 158 -11.40 -0.05 9.15
N TYR A 159 -10.84 -1.09 9.77
CA TYR A 159 -11.58 -1.83 10.78
C TYR A 159 -11.67 -1.04 12.10
N TYR A 160 -10.58 -0.44 12.57
CA TYR A 160 -10.53 0.23 13.88
C TYR A 160 -10.96 1.70 13.86
N ILE A 161 -10.69 2.41 12.76
CA ILE A 161 -10.92 3.85 12.70
C ILE A 161 -12.27 4.12 12.01
N SER A 162 -13.13 4.86 12.69
CA SER A 162 -14.47 5.22 12.22
C SER A 162 -14.58 6.66 11.70
N ASN A 163 -13.59 7.50 11.98
CA ASN A 163 -13.55 8.90 11.58
C ASN A 163 -12.72 9.07 10.29
N ASN A 164 -13.30 9.72 9.29
CA ASN A 164 -12.70 9.90 7.97
C ASN A 164 -11.35 10.65 8.02
N VAL A 165 -11.22 11.68 8.86
CA VAL A 165 -9.98 12.45 9.00
C VAL A 165 -8.89 11.60 9.63
N LEU A 166 -9.22 10.82 10.66
CA LEU A 166 -8.27 9.91 11.28
C LEU A 166 -7.83 8.78 10.33
N VAL A 167 -8.72 8.31 9.44
CA VAL A 167 -8.35 7.35 8.39
C VAL A 167 -7.30 7.95 7.45
N LEU A 168 -7.50 9.18 6.98
CA LEU A 168 -6.53 9.86 6.10
C LEU A 168 -5.19 10.09 6.79
N ILE A 169 -5.20 10.52 8.06
CA ILE A 169 -3.96 10.68 8.84
C ILE A 169 -3.23 9.34 8.99
N ALA A 170 -3.96 8.25 9.27
CA ALA A 170 -3.36 6.93 9.40
C ALA A 170 -2.78 6.40 8.08
N ILE A 171 -3.42 6.69 6.94
CA ILE A 171 -2.89 6.38 5.60
C ILE A 171 -1.59 7.16 5.35
N CYS A 172 -1.55 8.46 5.67
CA CYS A 172 -0.33 9.24 5.54
C CYS A 172 0.81 8.68 6.42
N LEU A 173 0.52 8.27 7.66
CA LEU A 173 1.50 7.64 8.54
C LEU A 173 1.97 6.29 7.99
N GLU A 174 1.07 5.48 7.42
CA GLU A 174 1.41 4.23 6.75
C GLU A 174 2.42 4.50 5.62
N ILE A 175 2.14 5.44 4.71
CA ILE A 175 3.05 5.80 3.61
C ILE A 175 4.45 6.18 4.12
N LEU A 176 4.54 6.95 5.20
CA LEU A 176 5.81 7.38 5.78
C LEU A 176 6.60 6.23 6.43
N LEU A 177 5.89 5.31 7.07
CA LEU A 177 6.49 4.17 7.79
C LEU A 177 6.64 2.92 6.91
N ARG A 178 6.10 2.93 5.69
CA ARG A 178 6.00 1.77 4.80
C ARG A 178 7.32 1.06 4.60
N PHE A 179 8.40 1.80 4.35
CA PHE A 179 9.72 1.20 4.16
C PHE A 179 10.19 0.41 5.40
N ILE A 180 9.92 0.92 6.60
CA ILE A 180 10.24 0.23 7.86
C ILE A 180 9.36 -1.02 7.98
N LEU A 181 8.06 -0.91 7.70
CA LEU A 181 7.12 -2.03 7.77
C LEU A 181 7.44 -3.15 6.78
N VAL A 182 7.93 -2.82 5.58
CA VAL A 182 8.41 -3.80 4.58
C VAL A 182 9.62 -4.57 5.09
N LYS A 183 10.56 -3.89 5.77
CA LYS A 183 11.71 -4.56 6.40
C LYS A 183 11.30 -5.44 7.58
N GLU A 184 10.33 -4.99 8.37
CA GLU A 184 9.86 -5.65 9.58
C GLU A 184 8.60 -6.50 9.36
N ILE A 185 8.39 -7.02 8.14
CA ILE A 185 7.14 -7.74 7.81
C ILE A 185 6.91 -8.96 8.72
N ALA A 186 7.97 -9.63 9.19
CA ALA A 186 7.86 -10.74 10.13
C ALA A 186 7.25 -10.29 11.47
N ILE A 187 7.65 -9.12 11.97
CA ILE A 187 7.09 -8.53 13.19
C ILE A 187 5.62 -8.15 12.96
N LEU A 188 5.30 -7.55 11.82
CA LEU A 188 3.91 -7.21 11.46
C LEU A 188 3.02 -8.45 11.45
N LEU A 189 3.46 -9.54 10.82
CA LEU A 189 2.74 -10.81 10.79
C LEU A 189 2.59 -11.41 12.20
N PHE A 190 3.62 -11.30 13.04
CA PHE A 190 3.56 -11.73 14.44
C PHE A 190 2.51 -10.94 15.24
N VAL A 191 2.43 -9.62 15.07
CA VAL A 191 1.42 -8.78 15.73
C VAL A 191 0.00 -9.19 15.32
N ILE A 192 -0.23 -9.48 14.04
CA ILE A 192 -1.54 -9.96 13.55
C ILE A 192 -1.86 -11.32 14.14
N PHE A 193 -0.89 -12.24 14.15
CA PHE A 193 -1.07 -13.57 14.71
C PHE A 193 -1.45 -13.50 16.19
N LEU A 194 -0.74 -12.67 16.97
CA LEU A 194 -1.03 -12.44 18.38
C LEU A 194 -2.43 -11.82 18.56
N HIS A 195 -2.80 -10.87 17.70
CA HIS A 195 -4.14 -10.27 17.69
C HIS A 195 -5.25 -11.30 17.41
N LEU A 196 -5.03 -12.22 16.47
CA LEU A 196 -5.96 -13.30 16.16
C LEU A 196 -6.10 -14.28 17.33
N LEU A 197 -4.99 -14.68 17.96
CA LEU A 197 -4.99 -15.55 19.13
C LEU A 197 -5.75 -14.94 20.31
N LEU A 198 -5.51 -13.66 20.61
CA LEU A 198 -6.26 -12.95 21.64
C LEU A 198 -7.75 -12.94 21.32
N ASN A 199 -8.14 -12.56 20.11
CA ASN A 199 -9.57 -12.56 19.73
C ASN A 199 -10.24 -13.93 19.90
N VAL A 200 -9.55 -15.03 19.60
CA VAL A 200 -10.07 -16.39 19.81
C VAL A 200 -10.20 -16.70 21.31
N TYR A 201 -9.17 -16.38 22.09
CA TYR A 201 -9.15 -16.59 23.53
C TYR A 201 -10.29 -15.84 24.24
N TRP A 202 -10.45 -14.55 23.95
CA TRP A 202 -11.51 -13.71 24.54
C TRP A 202 -12.90 -14.23 24.19
N ARG A 203 -13.14 -14.67 22.94
CA ARG A 203 -14.41 -15.29 22.54
C ARG A 203 -14.69 -16.59 23.29
N TYR A 204 -13.66 -17.43 23.48
CA TYR A 204 -13.80 -18.68 24.23
C TYR A 204 -14.14 -18.42 25.70
N GLN A 205 -13.51 -17.42 26.31
CA GLN A 205 -13.76 -17.06 27.71
C GLN A 205 -15.17 -16.49 27.92
N PHE A 206 -15.67 -15.65 27.02
CA PHE A 206 -17.04 -15.11 27.09
C PHE A 206 -18.14 -16.09 26.68
N ALA A 207 -17.83 -17.14 25.92
CA ALA A 207 -18.81 -18.20 25.62
C ALA A 207 -18.99 -19.21 26.77
N ARG A 208 -18.10 -19.18 27.77
CA ARG A 208 -18.10 -20.08 28.92
C ARG A 208 -18.75 -19.49 30.18
N ASN A 209 -18.92 -18.16 30.23
CA ASN A 209 -19.60 -17.42 31.29
C ASN A 209 -21.01 -17.03 30.83
#